data_AF-B3T9Z1-F1
#
_entry.id   AF-B3T9Z1-F1
#
_cell.length_a   1.000
_cell.length_b   1.000
_cell.length_c   1.000
_cell.angle_alpha   90.00
_cell.angle_beta   90.00
_cell.angle_gamma   90.00
#
_symmetry.space_group_name_H-M   'P 1'
#
loop_
_entity.id
_entity.type
_entity.pdbx_description
1 polymer ?
#
loop_
_entity_poly.entity_id
_entity_poly.type
_entity_poly.pdbx_seq_one_letter_code
_entity_poly.pdbx_strand_id
1 'polypeptide(L)'
;MGNNRIDAKRLLELSAGLGALTLVTTYLVSTTSGRVAPFIPIISEMPFAEPESSLFSAGLTVSIFCFILLAQTFHRIFGPMAREAGGNYESWNDLIRIIASFGGVCGIITVNFHWNIHPVLHGVTAGVVFTSFLIWGTFANHLLEKSGKGHDIRRLAVYAGWGFYALMMVFSGLDSQKLVEEGHGFFYRLENPPRVDQERSAYLNLTAFCEWGMVCSFYIGAFTYRRELEGITI
;
A
#
# COMPACT_ATOMS: atom_id res chain seq x y z
N MET A 1 -9.18 -26.74 25.96
CA MET A 1 -8.67 -25.45 25.42
C MET A 1 -8.87 -25.47 23.92
N GLY A 2 -9.70 -24.58 23.38
CA GLY A 2 -10.00 -24.55 21.95
C GLY A 2 -8.75 -24.24 21.14
N ASN A 3 -8.48 -25.08 20.14
CA ASN A 3 -7.37 -24.91 19.21
C ASN A 3 -7.74 -23.78 18.23
N ASN A 4 -7.70 -22.52 18.67
CA ASN A 4 -8.01 -21.35 17.85
C ASN A 4 -6.86 -21.07 16.89
N ARG A 5 -6.68 -21.96 15.91
CA ARG A 5 -5.74 -21.79 14.80
C ARG A 5 -6.40 -20.92 13.73
N ILE A 6 -5.73 -19.83 13.34
CA ILE A 6 -6.24 -18.96 12.27
C ILE A 6 -5.71 -19.48 10.94
N ASP A 7 -6.60 -19.69 9.96
CA ASP A 7 -6.22 -20.07 8.61
C ASP A 7 -5.54 -18.88 7.90
N ALA A 8 -4.28 -19.06 7.49
CA ALA A 8 -3.47 -17.98 6.92
C ALA A 8 -4.03 -17.48 5.58
N LYS A 9 -4.59 -18.38 4.75
CA LYS A 9 -5.21 -18.00 3.47
C LYS A 9 -6.44 -17.13 3.70
N ARG A 10 -7.29 -17.48 4.65
CA ARG A 10 -8.44 -16.65 5.04
C ARG A 10 -8.01 -15.31 5.62
N LEU A 11 -6.92 -15.27 6.39
CA LEU A 11 -6.37 -14.00 6.88
C LEU A 11 -5.87 -13.11 5.75
N LEU A 12 -5.24 -13.67 4.71
CA LEU A 12 -4.87 -12.93 3.51
C LEU A 12 -6.08 -12.42 2.75
N GLU A 13 -7.10 -13.25 2.55
CA GLU A 13 -8.35 -12.86 1.90
C GLU A 13 -9.06 -11.75 2.67
N LEU A 14 -9.08 -11.83 4.00
CA LEU A 14 -9.60 -10.78 4.87
C LEU A 14 -8.76 -9.51 4.75
N SER A 15 -7.43 -9.59 4.85
CA SER A 15 -6.53 -8.44 4.77
C SER A 15 -6.66 -7.72 3.43
N ALA A 16 -6.44 -8.42 2.31
CA ALA A 16 -6.50 -7.84 0.98
C ALA A 16 -7.93 -7.42 0.59
N GLY A 17 -8.92 -8.26 0.91
CA GLY A 17 -10.33 -8.00 0.61
C GLY A 17 -10.87 -6.79 1.38
N LEU A 18 -10.63 -6.71 2.70
CA LEU A 18 -11.04 -5.58 3.52
C LEU A 18 -10.34 -4.29 3.07
N GLY A 19 -9.04 -4.36 2.76
CA GLY A 19 -8.27 -3.21 2.31
C GLY A 19 -8.80 -2.64 0.99
N ALA A 20 -8.97 -3.50 -0.02
CA ALA A 20 -9.54 -3.11 -1.31
C ALA A 20 -10.98 -2.60 -1.18
N LEU A 21 -11.82 -3.30 -0.42
CA LEU A 21 -13.21 -2.90 -0.19
C LEU A 21 -13.28 -1.53 0.49
N THR A 22 -12.47 -1.30 1.54
CA THR A 22 -12.42 -0.04 2.28
C THR A 22 -12.08 1.13 1.36
N LEU A 23 -11.10 0.97 0.48
CA LEU A 23 -10.72 2.03 -0.48
C LEU A 23 -11.86 2.31 -1.47
N VAL A 24 -12.45 1.27 -2.06
CA VAL A 24 -13.54 1.41 -3.03
C VAL A 24 -14.76 2.05 -2.37
N THR A 25 -15.17 1.59 -1.19
CA THR A 25 -16.33 2.16 -0.49
C THR A 25 -16.08 3.60 -0.08
N THR A 26 -14.89 3.92 0.43
CA THR A 26 -14.54 5.30 0.81
C THR A 26 -14.58 6.21 -0.41
N TYR A 27 -14.02 5.78 -1.55
CA TYR A 27 -14.08 6.52 -2.80
C TYR A 27 -15.52 6.73 -3.29
N LEU A 28 -16.34 5.68 -3.34
CA LEU A 28 -17.72 5.75 -3.80
C LEU A 28 -18.57 6.67 -2.91
N VAL A 29 -18.47 6.54 -1.58
CA VAL A 29 -19.22 7.41 -0.66
C VAL A 29 -18.77 8.86 -0.79
N SER A 30 -17.46 9.11 -0.90
CA SER A 30 -16.91 10.46 -1.03
C SER A 30 -17.31 11.15 -2.33
N THR A 31 -17.32 10.42 -3.44
CA THR A 31 -17.70 10.97 -4.77
C THR A 31 -19.21 11.13 -4.93
N THR A 32 -20.01 10.13 -4.52
CA THR A 32 -21.48 10.17 -4.66
C THR A 32 -22.17 11.20 -3.75
N SER A 33 -21.53 11.57 -2.64
CA SER A 33 -22.02 12.64 -1.75
C SER A 33 -21.63 14.05 -2.23
N GLY A 34 -20.98 14.19 -3.39
CA GLY A 34 -20.53 15.47 -3.93
C GLY A 34 -19.41 16.13 -3.12
N ARG A 35 -18.81 15.39 -2.17
CA ARG A 35 -17.75 15.88 -1.28
C ARG A 35 -16.37 15.82 -1.92
N VAL A 36 -16.22 15.14 -3.06
CA VAL A 36 -14.96 15.07 -3.84
C VAL A 36 -15.24 15.29 -5.31
N ALA A 37 -14.32 15.97 -6.00
CA ALA A 37 -14.37 16.12 -7.44
C ALA A 37 -14.51 14.75 -8.16
N PRO A 38 -15.18 14.67 -9.32
CA PRO A 38 -15.42 13.40 -10.02
C PRO A 38 -14.15 12.69 -10.54
N PHE A 39 -13.00 13.37 -10.55
CA PHE A 39 -11.72 12.78 -10.94
C PHE A 39 -11.09 12.01 -9.77
N ILE A 40 -10.16 11.08 -10.05
CA ILE A 40 -9.48 10.25 -9.05
C ILE A 40 -8.70 11.16 -8.06
N PRO A 41 -9.14 11.28 -6.79
CA PRO A 41 -8.39 12.03 -5.78
C PRO A 41 -7.17 11.21 -5.34
N ILE A 42 -6.17 11.86 -4.75
CA ILE A 42 -5.17 11.15 -3.94
C ILE A 42 -5.96 10.46 -2.82
N ILE A 43 -5.60 9.21 -2.50
CA ILE A 43 -6.29 8.39 -1.52
C ILE A 43 -6.41 9.13 -0.18
N SER A 44 -5.35 9.85 0.20
CA SER A 44 -5.27 10.63 1.43
C SER A 44 -5.94 12.01 1.39
N GLU A 45 -6.46 12.45 0.25
CA GLU A 45 -7.26 13.69 0.12
C GLU A 45 -8.74 13.46 0.36
N MET A 46 -9.21 12.21 0.39
CA MET A 46 -10.62 11.92 0.64
C MET A 46 -11.06 12.59 1.96
N PRO A 47 -12.14 13.38 1.97
CA PRO A 47 -12.48 14.27 3.06
C PRO A 47 -12.90 13.46 4.28
N PHE A 48 -12.02 13.41 5.26
CA PHE A 48 -12.17 12.58 6.46
C PHE A 48 -13.06 13.21 7.56
N ALA A 49 -14.09 13.97 7.17
CA ALA A 49 -15.08 14.50 8.09
C ALA A 49 -16.39 13.72 7.95
N GLU A 50 -16.80 13.07 9.06
CA GLU A 50 -17.92 12.12 9.20
C GLU A 50 -17.59 10.67 8.73
N PRO A 51 -18.52 9.66 8.79
CA PRO A 51 -18.19 8.25 9.08
C PRO A 51 -17.20 7.59 8.12
N GLU A 52 -16.97 8.17 6.95
CA GLU A 52 -15.99 7.76 5.95
C GLU A 52 -14.56 7.72 6.52
N SER A 53 -14.18 8.65 7.39
CA SER A 53 -12.85 8.61 8.02
C SER A 53 -12.68 7.46 8.98
N SER A 54 -13.72 7.19 9.78
CA SER A 54 -13.72 6.07 10.71
C SER A 54 -13.69 4.74 9.96
N LEU A 55 -14.43 4.63 8.85
CA LEU A 55 -14.40 3.45 7.98
C LEU A 55 -13.05 3.27 7.29
N PHE A 56 -12.49 4.34 6.72
CA PHE A 56 -11.18 4.32 6.07
C PHE A 56 -10.07 3.91 7.03
N SER A 57 -9.95 4.62 8.15
CA SER A 57 -8.89 4.40 9.13
C SER A 57 -9.04 3.04 9.79
N ALA A 58 -10.24 2.65 10.24
CA ALA A 58 -10.45 1.35 10.88
C ALA A 58 -10.26 0.19 9.90
N GLY A 59 -10.85 0.25 8.71
CA GLY A 59 -10.78 -0.81 7.71
C GLY A 59 -9.35 -1.05 7.24
N LEU A 60 -8.60 0.00 6.92
CA LEU A 60 -7.20 -0.11 6.53
C LEU A 60 -6.30 -0.50 7.71
N THR A 61 -6.56 0.00 8.93
CA THR A 61 -5.79 -0.42 10.12
C THR A 61 -5.91 -1.93 10.34
N VAL A 62 -7.12 -2.49 10.27
CA VAL A 62 -7.34 -3.93 10.42
C VAL A 62 -6.68 -4.69 9.26
N SER A 63 -6.86 -4.23 8.01
CA SER A 63 -6.25 -4.84 6.83
C SER A 63 -4.71 -4.91 6.96
N ILE A 64 -4.06 -3.80 7.33
CA ILE A 64 -2.61 -3.69 7.49
C ILE A 64 -2.14 -4.51 8.69
N PHE A 65 -2.87 -4.50 9.81
CA PHE A 65 -2.54 -5.33 10.97
C PHE A 65 -2.56 -6.82 10.62
N CYS A 66 -3.57 -7.28 9.88
CA CYS A 66 -3.60 -8.65 9.37
C CYS A 66 -2.39 -8.94 8.46
N PHE A 67 -1.96 -7.98 7.65
CA PHE A 67 -0.77 -8.12 6.81
C PHE A 67 0.53 -8.22 7.64
N ILE A 68 0.67 -7.47 8.73
CA ILE A 68 1.82 -7.59 9.64
C ILE A 68 1.93 -9.02 10.20
N LEU A 69 0.81 -9.64 10.57
CA LEU A 69 0.77 -11.04 10.99
C LEU A 69 1.14 -11.98 9.84
N LEU A 70 0.61 -11.73 8.63
CA LEU A 70 0.97 -12.50 7.44
C LEU A 70 2.45 -12.39 7.09
N ALA A 71 3.10 -11.25 7.29
CA ALA A 71 4.53 -11.10 7.07
C ALA A 71 5.35 -12.08 7.92
N GLN A 72 4.92 -12.35 9.16
CA GLN A 72 5.56 -13.37 10.02
C GLN A 72 5.31 -14.79 9.50
N THR A 73 4.14 -15.03 8.91
CA THR A 73 3.78 -16.33 8.31
C THR A 73 4.54 -16.56 7.02
N PHE A 74 4.64 -15.56 6.15
CA PHE A 74 5.44 -15.61 4.94
C PHE A 74 6.91 -15.82 5.23
N HIS A 75 7.48 -15.16 6.25
CA HIS A 75 8.84 -15.43 6.69
C HIS A 75 9.10 -16.92 6.97
N ARG A 76 8.18 -17.57 7.69
CA ARG A 76 8.25 -19.01 7.99
C ARG A 76 8.13 -19.87 6.74
N ILE A 77 7.20 -19.55 5.84
CA ILE A 77 6.99 -20.26 4.57
C ILE A 77 8.20 -20.09 3.64
N PHE A 78 8.78 -18.90 3.61
CA PHE A 78 9.94 -18.55 2.79
C PHE A 78 11.23 -19.15 3.32
N GLY A 79 11.32 -19.50 4.61
CA GLY A 79 12.54 -20.06 5.22
C GLY A 79 13.14 -21.26 4.47
N PRO A 80 12.39 -22.36 4.22
CA PRO A 80 12.90 -23.49 3.45
C PRO A 80 13.34 -23.10 2.02
N MET A 81 12.55 -22.26 1.35
CA MET A 81 12.85 -21.78 -0.01
C MET A 81 14.11 -20.92 -0.05
N ALA A 82 14.31 -20.07 0.96
CA ALA A 82 15.47 -19.21 1.10
C ALA A 82 16.74 -20.03 1.37
N ARG A 83 16.65 -21.10 2.18
CA ARG A 83 17.74 -22.06 2.39
C ARG A 83 18.15 -22.75 1.10
N GLU A 84 17.17 -23.28 0.37
CA GLU A 84 17.41 -23.98 -0.89
C GLU A 84 17.98 -23.04 -1.97
N ALA A 85 17.53 -21.79 -2.00
CA ALA A 85 18.06 -20.77 -2.91
C ALA A 85 19.55 -20.47 -2.66
N GLY A 86 20.09 -20.76 -1.47
CA GLY A 86 21.49 -20.56 -1.09
C GLY A 86 21.92 -19.09 -1.03
N GLY A 87 23.21 -18.86 -0.75
CA GLY A 87 23.76 -17.51 -0.61
C GLY A 87 23.16 -16.76 0.59
N ASN A 88 22.82 -15.48 0.40
CA ASN A 88 22.33 -14.63 1.49
C ASN A 88 20.81 -14.68 1.70
N TYR A 89 20.06 -15.51 0.96
CA TYR A 89 18.58 -15.44 0.93
C TYR A 89 17.91 -15.61 2.30
N GLU A 90 18.50 -16.35 3.24
CA GLU A 90 17.99 -16.43 4.62
C GLU A 90 18.03 -15.07 5.33
N SER A 91 19.17 -14.37 5.27
CA SER A 91 19.31 -13.03 5.84
C SER A 91 18.39 -12.02 5.16
N TRP A 92 18.18 -12.16 3.85
CA TRP A 92 17.23 -11.32 3.12
C TRP A 92 15.78 -11.61 3.54
N ASN A 93 15.44 -12.87 3.82
CA ASN A 93 14.14 -13.24 4.37
C ASN A 93 13.93 -12.65 5.77
N ASP A 94 14.95 -12.64 6.63
CA ASP A 94 14.88 -11.97 7.94
C ASP A 94 14.67 -10.45 7.79
N LEU A 95 15.45 -9.82 6.91
CA LEU A 95 15.36 -8.40 6.63
C LEU A 95 13.99 -8.02 6.06
N ILE A 96 13.47 -8.78 5.10
CA ILE A 96 12.21 -8.45 4.44
C ILE A 96 11.02 -8.51 5.39
N ARG A 97 11.04 -9.44 6.36
CA ARG A 97 10.05 -9.52 7.42
C ARG A 97 10.07 -8.25 8.26
N ILE A 98 11.25 -7.77 8.63
CA ILE A 98 11.42 -6.53 9.41
C ILE A 98 10.91 -5.34 8.61
N ILE A 99 11.32 -5.20 7.35
CA ILE A 99 10.87 -4.14 6.44
C ILE A 99 9.35 -4.14 6.30
N ALA A 100 8.74 -5.30 6.03
CA ALA A 100 7.28 -5.40 5.88
C ALA A 100 6.53 -5.08 7.19
N SER A 101 7.07 -5.52 8.34
CA SER A 101 6.45 -5.23 9.64
C SER A 101 6.53 -3.75 9.98
N PHE A 102 7.71 -3.14 9.80
CA PHE A 102 7.92 -1.70 10.02
C PHE A 102 7.07 -0.87 9.05
N GLY A 103 7.07 -1.24 7.76
CA GLY A 103 6.20 -0.65 6.76
C GLY A 103 4.72 -0.74 7.13
N GLY A 104 4.27 -1.88 7.67
CA GLY A 104 2.90 -2.03 8.18
C GLY A 104 2.59 -1.10 9.35
N VAL A 105 3.51 -0.92 10.31
CA VAL A 105 3.33 0.05 11.40
C VAL A 105 3.23 1.48 10.85
N CYS A 106 4.11 1.85 9.91
CA CYS A 106 4.00 3.14 9.21
C CYS A 106 2.68 3.25 8.43
N GLY A 107 2.17 2.18 7.85
CA GLY A 107 0.87 2.13 7.20
C GLY A 107 -0.27 2.47 8.16
N ILE A 108 -0.25 1.88 9.37
CA ILE A 108 -1.24 2.20 10.43
C ILE A 108 -1.15 3.69 10.80
N ILE A 109 0.05 4.25 10.94
CA ILE A 109 0.21 5.69 11.20
C ILE A 109 -0.36 6.51 10.04
N THR A 110 0.00 6.17 8.79
CA THR A 110 -0.43 6.88 7.58
C THR A 110 -1.95 7.00 7.51
N VAL A 111 -2.67 5.90 7.77
CA VAL A 111 -4.14 5.88 7.62
C VAL A 111 -4.88 6.53 8.79
N ASN A 112 -4.22 6.72 9.95
CA ASN A 112 -4.83 7.38 11.11
C ASN A 112 -4.40 8.85 11.29
N PHE A 113 -3.27 9.25 10.72
CA PHE A 113 -2.77 10.62 10.74
C PHE A 113 -2.98 11.24 9.36
N HIS A 114 -4.15 11.83 9.17
CA HIS A 114 -4.62 12.32 7.87
C HIS A 114 -3.75 13.46 7.32
N TRP A 115 -3.52 13.45 6.01
CA TRP A 115 -2.64 14.39 5.31
C TRP A 115 -3.03 15.85 5.58
N ASN A 116 -4.31 16.17 5.59
CA ASN A 116 -4.80 17.54 5.78
C ASN A 116 -4.46 18.16 7.15
N ILE A 117 -4.17 17.34 8.17
CA ILE A 117 -3.83 17.77 9.53
C ILE A 117 -2.34 17.52 9.82
N HIS A 118 -1.80 16.39 9.35
CA HIS A 118 -0.45 15.92 9.64
C HIS A 118 0.35 15.61 8.36
N PRO A 119 0.51 16.57 7.43
CA PRO A 119 1.02 16.31 6.08
C PRO A 119 2.43 15.72 6.05
N VAL A 120 3.33 16.22 6.89
CA VAL A 120 4.72 15.71 6.96
C VAL A 120 4.76 14.28 7.51
N LEU A 121 4.08 14.02 8.63
CA LEU A 121 4.04 12.69 9.23
C LEU A 121 3.38 11.69 8.27
N HIS A 122 2.25 12.08 7.66
CA HIS A 122 1.54 11.28 6.67
C HIS A 122 2.44 10.98 5.47
N GLY A 123 3.03 12.00 4.83
CA GLY A 123 3.86 11.82 3.64
C GLY A 123 5.08 10.92 3.89
N VAL A 124 5.77 11.10 5.02
CA VAL A 124 6.91 10.25 5.39
C VAL A 124 6.47 8.82 5.61
N THR A 125 5.41 8.59 6.39
CA THR A 125 4.94 7.23 6.70
C THR A 125 4.33 6.54 5.49
N ALA A 126 3.65 7.28 4.60
CA ALA A 126 3.16 6.80 3.30
C ALA A 126 4.32 6.33 2.41
N GLY A 127 5.38 7.14 2.30
CA GLY A 127 6.59 6.76 1.56
C GLY A 127 7.22 5.48 2.09
N VAL A 128 7.29 5.32 3.42
CA VAL A 128 7.84 4.11 4.05
C VAL A 128 6.95 2.89 3.79
N VAL A 129 5.63 2.97 3.96
CA VAL A 129 4.75 1.80 3.75
C VAL A 129 4.76 1.34 2.30
N PHE A 130 4.63 2.25 1.33
CA PHE A 130 4.63 1.90 -0.09
C PHE A 130 5.97 1.29 -0.51
N THR A 131 7.08 1.92 -0.14
CA THR A 131 8.42 1.40 -0.44
C THR A 131 8.63 0.03 0.18
N SER A 132 8.24 -0.15 1.46
CA SER A 132 8.40 -1.42 2.17
C SER A 132 7.63 -2.56 1.52
N PHE A 133 6.39 -2.32 1.11
CA PHE A 133 5.56 -3.34 0.46
C PHE A 133 6.00 -3.65 -0.97
N LEU A 134 6.53 -2.66 -1.71
CA LEU A 134 7.15 -2.89 -3.02
C LEU A 134 8.42 -3.75 -2.90
N ILE A 135 9.31 -3.44 -1.95
CA ILE A 135 10.52 -4.24 -1.70
C ILE A 135 10.11 -5.66 -1.26
N TRP A 136 9.14 -5.79 -0.35
CA TRP A 136 8.62 -7.09 0.08
C TRP A 136 8.03 -7.91 -1.08
N GLY A 137 7.16 -7.32 -1.89
CA GLY A 137 6.55 -7.99 -3.05
C GLY A 137 7.59 -8.41 -4.08
N THR A 138 8.62 -7.59 -4.29
CA THR A 138 9.75 -7.89 -5.19
C THR A 138 10.53 -9.10 -4.69
N PHE A 139 10.93 -9.10 -3.42
CA PHE A 139 11.64 -10.23 -2.82
C PHE A 139 10.80 -11.51 -2.87
N ALA A 140 9.53 -11.43 -2.44
CA ALA A 140 8.62 -12.56 -2.42
C ALA A 140 8.41 -13.14 -3.84
N ASN A 141 8.23 -12.28 -4.85
CA ASN A 141 8.11 -12.73 -6.23
C ASN A 141 9.39 -13.44 -6.70
N HIS A 142 10.55 -12.82 -6.47
CA HIS A 142 11.82 -13.36 -6.92
C HIS A 142 12.17 -14.71 -6.27
N LEU A 143 11.95 -14.81 -4.95
CA LEU A 143 12.17 -16.07 -4.23
C LEU A 143 11.25 -17.17 -4.74
N LEU A 144 9.95 -16.88 -4.93
CA LEU A 144 9.00 -17.87 -5.42
C LEU A 144 9.29 -18.28 -6.88
N GLU A 145 9.71 -17.36 -7.74
CA GLU A 145 10.18 -17.70 -9.09
C GLU A 145 11.37 -18.67 -9.05
N LYS A 146 12.36 -18.38 -8.20
CA LYS A 146 13.55 -19.22 -8.03
C LYS A 146 13.21 -20.61 -7.48
N SER A 147 12.17 -20.71 -6.66
CA SER A 147 11.66 -21.98 -6.13
C SER A 147 10.66 -22.69 -7.05
N GLY A 148 10.55 -22.30 -8.33
CA GLY A 148 9.66 -22.95 -9.30
C GLY A 148 8.17 -22.66 -9.10
N LYS A 149 7.82 -21.67 -8.26
CA LYS A 149 6.46 -21.22 -7.94
C LYS A 149 6.15 -19.86 -8.55
N GLY A 150 6.71 -19.57 -9.72
CA GLY A 150 6.48 -18.32 -10.46
C GLY A 150 4.98 -18.12 -10.79
N HIS A 151 4.57 -16.86 -10.91
CA HIS A 151 3.19 -16.50 -11.26
C HIS A 151 3.17 -15.21 -12.09
N ASP A 152 2.67 -15.26 -13.32
CA ASP A 152 2.74 -14.13 -14.27
C ASP A 152 2.02 -12.87 -13.75
N ILE A 153 0.82 -13.05 -13.21
CA ILE A 153 0.06 -11.93 -12.61
C ILE A 153 0.85 -11.26 -11.48
N ARG A 154 1.53 -12.04 -10.62
CA ARG A 154 2.33 -11.50 -9.52
C ARG A 154 3.52 -10.69 -10.04
N ARG A 155 4.22 -11.22 -11.04
CA ARG A 155 5.34 -10.55 -11.69
C ARG A 155 4.91 -9.23 -12.32
N LEU A 156 3.82 -9.24 -13.08
CA LEU A 156 3.25 -8.03 -13.69
C LEU A 156 2.81 -7.02 -12.62
N ALA A 157 2.18 -7.48 -11.53
CA ALA A 157 1.79 -6.63 -10.42
C ALA A 157 2.99 -5.97 -9.73
N VAL A 158 4.11 -6.67 -9.55
CA VAL A 158 5.35 -6.08 -9.01
C VAL A 158 5.91 -5.01 -9.93
N TYR A 159 5.98 -5.28 -11.24
CA TYR A 159 6.46 -4.28 -12.21
C TYR A 159 5.53 -3.07 -12.31
N ALA A 160 4.22 -3.31 -12.35
CA ALA A 160 3.23 -2.23 -12.34
C ALA A 160 3.33 -1.39 -11.06
N GLY A 161 3.49 -2.03 -9.89
CA GLY A 161 3.66 -1.34 -8.61
C GLY A 161 4.86 -0.39 -8.61
N TRP A 162 6.05 -0.86 -9.03
CA TRP A 162 7.23 0.00 -9.16
C TRP A 162 7.07 1.08 -10.24
N GLY A 163 6.47 0.74 -11.38
CA GLY A 163 6.23 1.68 -12.47
C GLY A 163 5.33 2.84 -12.03
N PHE A 164 4.21 2.52 -11.37
CA PHE A 164 3.32 3.53 -10.81
C PHE A 164 4.00 4.33 -9.69
N TYR A 165 4.79 3.70 -8.82
CA TYR A 165 5.53 4.42 -7.78
C TYR A 165 6.54 5.42 -8.35
N ALA A 166 7.29 5.02 -9.39
CA ALA A 166 8.23 5.90 -10.08
C ALA A 166 7.52 7.07 -10.76
N LEU A 167 6.43 6.79 -11.49
CA LEU A 167 5.61 7.82 -12.14
C LEU A 167 4.99 8.78 -11.11
N MET A 168 4.52 8.27 -9.98
CA MET A 168 4.00 9.09 -8.88
C MET A 168 5.03 10.10 -8.38
N MET A 169 6.29 9.67 -8.19
CA MET A 169 7.38 10.58 -7.80
C MET A 169 7.66 11.62 -8.88
N VAL A 170 7.67 11.23 -10.16
CA VAL A 170 7.89 12.15 -11.29
C VAL A 170 6.79 13.19 -11.37
N PHE A 171 5.52 12.78 -11.38
CA PHE A 171 4.38 13.70 -11.45
C PHE A 171 4.26 14.59 -10.21
N SER A 172 4.63 14.10 -9.03
CA SER A 172 4.71 14.94 -7.83
C SER A 172 5.79 16.01 -7.95
N GLY A 173 6.97 15.65 -8.50
CA GLY A 173 8.02 16.62 -8.79
C GLY A 173 7.61 17.68 -9.83
N LEU A 174 6.85 17.28 -10.86
CA LEU A 174 6.31 18.20 -11.86
C LEU A 174 5.23 19.14 -11.28
N ASP A 175 4.36 18.65 -10.38
CA ASP A 175 3.45 19.53 -9.62
C ASP A 175 4.22 20.54 -8.78
N SER A 176 5.25 20.10 -8.07
CA SER A 176 6.14 20.98 -7.30
C SER A 176 6.85 22.02 -8.17
N GLN A 177 7.31 21.65 -9.37
CA GLN A 177 7.92 22.61 -10.31
C GLN A 177 6.92 23.66 -10.77
N LYS A 178 5.69 23.26 -11.11
CA LYS A 178 4.63 24.19 -11.50
C LYS A 178 4.31 25.18 -10.38
N LEU A 179 4.24 24.70 -9.13
CA LEU A 179 4.03 25.55 -7.96
C LEU A 179 5.16 26.57 -7.78
N VAL A 180 6.41 26.19 -8.07
CA VAL A 180 7.54 27.13 -8.08
C VAL A 180 7.39 28.21 -9.15
N GLU A 181 6.94 27.85 -10.35
CA GLU A 181 6.65 28.82 -11.42
C GLU A 181 5.51 29.78 -11.03
N GLU A 182 4.53 29.30 -10.26
CA GLU A 182 3.42 30.08 -9.70
C GLU A 182 3.84 30.93 -8.47
N GLY A 183 5.12 30.92 -8.09
CA GLY A 183 5.69 31.74 -7.01
C GLY A 183 5.60 31.09 -5.62
N HIS A 184 5.20 29.83 -5.53
CA HIS A 184 5.21 29.05 -4.30
C HIS A 184 6.55 28.31 -4.08
N GLY A 185 6.71 27.66 -2.93
CA GLY A 185 7.89 26.82 -2.66
C GLY A 185 7.78 25.42 -3.26
N PHE A 186 8.92 24.76 -3.52
CA PHE A 186 8.95 23.38 -4.03
C PHE A 186 8.19 22.39 -3.12
N PHE A 187 8.24 22.60 -1.81
CA PHE A 187 7.55 21.80 -0.80
C PHE A 187 6.19 22.37 -0.37
N TYR A 188 5.61 23.29 -1.14
CA TYR A 188 4.38 23.99 -0.79
C TYR A 188 3.24 23.04 -0.35
N ARG A 189 3.10 21.87 -0.99
CA ARG A 189 2.10 20.85 -0.67
C ARG A 189 2.25 20.20 0.72
N LEU A 190 3.45 20.25 1.32
CA LEU A 190 3.67 19.77 2.69
C LEU A 190 3.07 20.71 3.74
N GLU A 191 2.90 21.99 3.40
CA GLU A 191 2.27 22.98 4.26
C GLU A 191 0.83 23.27 3.83
N ASN A 192 0.54 23.05 2.53
CA ASN A 192 -0.72 23.34 1.89
C ASN A 192 -1.22 22.09 1.14
N PRO A 193 -1.71 21.08 1.88
CA PRO A 193 -2.37 19.91 1.32
C PRO A 193 -3.38 20.30 0.24
N PRO A 194 -3.39 19.62 -0.93
CA PRO A 194 -4.46 19.83 -1.88
C PRO A 194 -5.79 19.44 -1.23
N ARG A 195 -6.80 20.27 -1.47
CA ARG A 195 -8.17 19.97 -1.07
C ARG A 195 -8.99 19.57 -2.28
N VAL A 196 -10.02 18.80 -2.02
CA VAL A 196 -10.89 18.21 -3.06
C VAL A 196 -11.73 19.25 -3.81
N ASP A 197 -11.89 20.44 -3.25
CA ASP A 197 -12.57 21.61 -3.83
C ASP A 197 -11.62 22.53 -4.62
N GLN A 198 -10.31 22.28 -4.60
CA GLN A 198 -9.33 23.09 -5.30
C GLN A 198 -9.16 22.63 -6.75
N GLU A 199 -8.87 23.59 -7.64
CA GLU A 199 -8.46 23.28 -9.00
C GLU A 199 -7.13 22.51 -8.98
N ARG A 200 -7.10 21.36 -9.65
CA ARG A 200 -5.96 20.45 -9.65
C ARG A 200 -5.15 20.61 -10.92
N SER A 201 -3.83 20.63 -10.78
CA SER A 201 -2.96 20.50 -11.94
C SER A 201 -3.14 19.11 -12.58
N ALA A 202 -2.86 19.02 -13.89
CA ALA A 202 -2.83 17.72 -14.56
C ALA A 202 -1.80 16.77 -13.91
N TYR A 203 -0.68 17.29 -13.40
CA TYR A 203 0.34 16.50 -12.72
C TYR A 203 -0.16 15.93 -11.40
N LEU A 204 -0.87 16.72 -10.58
CA LEU A 204 -1.48 16.25 -9.34
C LEU A 204 -2.53 15.15 -9.58
N ASN A 205 -3.29 15.26 -10.68
CA ASN A 205 -4.22 14.23 -11.13
C ASN A 205 -3.49 12.94 -11.55
N LEU A 206 -2.38 13.05 -12.25
CA LEU A 206 -1.56 11.89 -12.64
C LEU A 206 -0.86 11.25 -11.43
N THR A 207 -0.44 12.03 -10.44
CA THR A 207 0.07 11.53 -9.14
C THR A 207 -0.99 10.68 -8.45
N ALA A 208 -2.22 11.18 -8.33
CA ALA A 208 -3.34 10.44 -7.75
C ALA A 208 -3.61 9.13 -8.51
N PHE A 209 -3.69 9.19 -9.84
CA PHE A 209 -3.86 7.99 -10.66
C PHE A 209 -2.76 6.94 -10.41
N CYS A 210 -1.50 7.38 -10.31
CA CYS A 210 -0.38 6.49 -10.03
C CYS A 210 -0.47 5.87 -8.63
N GLU A 211 -0.87 6.62 -7.61
CA GLU A 211 -1.08 6.09 -6.27
C GLU A 211 -2.12 4.95 -6.28
N TRP A 212 -3.27 5.17 -6.92
CA TRP A 212 -4.30 4.14 -7.08
C TRP A 212 -3.80 2.95 -7.90
N GLY A 213 -3.08 3.20 -8.99
CA GLY A 213 -2.49 2.14 -9.82
C GLY A 213 -1.52 1.26 -9.04
N MET A 214 -0.67 1.86 -8.20
CA MET A 214 0.25 1.15 -7.31
C MET A 214 -0.52 0.29 -6.30
N VAL A 215 -1.52 0.86 -5.62
CA VAL A 215 -2.31 0.15 -4.60
C VAL A 215 -3.13 -0.99 -5.21
N CYS A 216 -3.73 -0.78 -6.38
CA CYS A 216 -4.41 -1.84 -7.15
C CYS A 216 -3.44 -2.98 -7.51
N SER A 217 -2.23 -2.63 -7.96
CA SER A 217 -1.19 -3.61 -8.27
C SER A 217 -0.82 -4.43 -7.05
N PHE A 218 -0.69 -3.80 -5.88
CA PHE A 218 -0.42 -4.49 -4.62
C PHE A 218 -1.52 -5.52 -4.29
N TYR A 219 -2.80 -5.14 -4.31
CA TYR A 219 -3.88 -6.08 -3.97
C TYR A 219 -4.02 -7.22 -4.98
N ILE A 220 -3.88 -6.94 -6.28
CA ILE A 220 -3.86 -7.98 -7.32
C ILE A 220 -2.73 -8.97 -7.06
N GLY A 221 -1.52 -8.46 -6.78
CA GLY A 221 -0.36 -9.27 -6.42
C GLY A 221 -0.60 -10.09 -5.14
N ALA A 222 -1.18 -9.48 -4.10
CA ALA A 222 -1.44 -10.10 -2.82
C ALA A 222 -2.31 -11.36 -2.96
N PHE A 223 -3.37 -11.31 -3.77
CA PHE A 223 -4.25 -12.47 -3.98
C PHE A 223 -3.57 -13.66 -4.67
N THR A 224 -2.45 -13.45 -5.36
CA THR A 224 -1.69 -14.57 -5.97
C THR A 224 -1.03 -15.46 -4.91
N TYR A 225 -0.74 -14.95 -3.71
CA TYR A 225 -0.11 -15.73 -2.64
C TYR A 225 -1.09 -16.68 -1.92
N ARG A 226 -2.39 -16.67 -2.25
CA ARG A 226 -3.38 -17.56 -1.63
C ARG A 226 -2.99 -19.02 -1.68
N ARG A 227 -2.42 -19.46 -2.81
CA ARG A 227 -1.96 -20.84 -3.02
C ARG A 227 -0.88 -21.24 -2.01
N GLU A 228 0.00 -20.30 -1.68
CA GLU A 228 1.15 -20.54 -0.82
C GLU A 228 0.77 -20.62 0.67
N LEU A 229 -0.45 -20.18 0.99
CA LEU A 229 -1.01 -20.19 2.34
C LEU A 229 -2.00 -21.34 2.58
N GLU A 230 -2.26 -22.20 1.58
CA GLU A 230 -3.19 -23.31 1.72
C GLU A 230 -2.72 -24.32 2.77
N GLY A 231 -3.58 -24.61 3.76
CA GLY A 231 -3.28 -25.52 4.86
C GLY A 231 -2.33 -24.94 5.93
N ILE A 232 -1.94 -23.67 5.82
CA ILE A 232 -1.09 -23.01 6.81
C ILE A 232 -1.94 -22.38 7.92
N THR A 233 -1.54 -22.62 9.16
CA THR A 233 -2.17 -22.04 10.35
C THR A 233 -1.26 -21.06 11.07
N ILE A 234 -1.84 -19.99 11.61
CA ILE A 234 -1.20 -18.99 12.47
C ILE A 234 -1.57 -19.27 13.92
#